data_AF-A0A935T729-F1
#
_entry.id   AF-A0A935T729-F1
#
_cell.length_a   1.000
_cell.length_b   1.000
_cell.length_c   1.000
_cell.angle_alpha   90.00
_cell.angle_beta   90.00
_cell.angle_gamma   90.00
#
_symmetry.space_group_name_H-M   'P 1'
#
loop_
_entity.id
_entity.type
_entity.pdbx_description
1 polymer ?
#
loop_
_entity_poly.entity_id
_entity_poly.type
_entity_poly.pdbx_seq_one_letter_code
_entity_poly.pdbx_strand_id
1 'polypeptide(L)'
;MIQHADRFLDFIARRGVGSNDVVASSPASYISYLNSVAKLIDSDITPAKLRTEIDVCNIARSISGKRKERTIRNYCSAMRQYVAMVEANGL
;
A
#
# COMPACT_ATOMS: atom_id res chain seq x y z
N MET A 1 -10.51 0.34 5.28
CA MET A 1 -10.31 1.08 4.02
C MET A 1 -9.05 1.93 4.13
N ILE A 2 -8.65 2.64 3.08
CA ILE A 2 -7.47 3.52 3.14
C ILE A 2 -7.88 4.97 3.30
N GLN A 3 -7.11 5.71 4.10
CA GLN A 3 -7.21 7.16 4.19
C GLN A 3 -6.37 7.82 3.08
N HIS A 4 -6.87 8.92 2.51
CA HIS A 4 -6.23 9.66 1.40
C HIS A 4 -6.14 8.87 0.09
N ALA A 5 -7.16 8.07 -0.23
CA ALA A 5 -7.20 7.26 -1.46
C ALA A 5 -6.94 8.08 -2.74
N ASP A 6 -7.58 9.23 -2.89
CA ASP A 6 -7.43 10.08 -4.09
C ASP A 6 -6.01 10.64 -4.21
N ARG A 7 -5.46 11.16 -3.11
CA ARG A 7 -4.07 11.67 -3.07
C ARG A 7 -3.06 10.57 -3.36
N PHE A 8 -3.32 9.37 -2.86
CA PHE A 8 -2.48 8.21 -3.12
C PHE A 8 -2.50 7.83 -4.61
N LEU A 9 -3.70 7.80 -5.22
CA LEU A 9 -3.87 7.51 -6.64
C LEU A 9 -3.13 8.53 -7.51
N ASP A 10 -3.30 9.82 -7.23
CA ASP A 10 -2.61 10.91 -7.92
C ASP A 10 -1.08 10.79 -7.76
N PHE A 11 -0.61 10.47 -6.56
CA PHE A 11 0.81 10.32 -6.26
C PHE A 11 1.45 9.19 -7.07
N ILE A 12 0.85 8.00 -7.07
CA ILE A 12 1.43 6.84 -7.77
C ILE A 12 1.32 7.00 -9.29
N ALA A 13 0.27 7.65 -9.79
CA ALA A 13 0.12 7.98 -11.21
C ALA A 13 1.24 8.92 -11.69
N ARG A 14 1.55 9.98 -10.92
CA ARG A 14 2.64 10.92 -11.24
C ARG A 14 4.03 10.28 -11.22
N ARG A 15 4.22 9.19 -10.47
CA ARG A 15 5.47 8.43 -10.43
C ARG A 15 5.59 7.36 -11.52
N GLY A 16 4.59 7.25 -12.41
CA GLY A 16 4.57 6.26 -13.48
C GLY A 16 4.33 4.82 -13.00
N VAL A 17 3.84 4.65 -11.76
CA VAL A 17 3.46 3.33 -11.23
C VAL A 17 2.24 2.86 -12.01
N GLY A 18 2.37 1.71 -12.69
CA GLY A 18 1.36 1.18 -13.61
C GLY A 18 1.57 1.53 -15.09
N SER A 19 2.48 2.46 -15.42
CA SER A 19 2.87 2.75 -16.82
C SER A 19 4.10 1.94 -17.26
N ASN A 20 4.96 1.51 -16.33
CA ASN A 20 6.18 0.74 -16.60
C ASN A 20 6.23 -0.64 -15.91
N ASP A 21 5.20 -1.00 -15.13
CA ASP A 21 5.16 -2.25 -14.36
C ASP A 21 4.31 -3.31 -15.09
N VAL A 22 4.98 -4.30 -15.69
CA VAL A 22 4.36 -5.49 -16.32
C VAL A 22 3.60 -6.35 -15.29
N VAL A 23 3.72 -6.05 -13.99
CA VAL A 23 3.34 -6.92 -12.87
C VAL A 23 2.07 -6.46 -12.12
N ALA A 24 1.60 -5.21 -12.30
CA ALA A 24 0.36 -4.72 -11.68
C ALA A 24 -0.46 -3.83 -12.64
N SER A 25 -1.71 -4.22 -12.86
CA SER A 25 -2.57 -3.83 -13.99
C SER A 25 -3.19 -2.43 -13.96
N SER A 26 -2.86 -1.58 -12.98
CA SER A 26 -3.24 -0.15 -12.91
C SER A 26 -3.01 0.42 -11.50
N PRO A 27 -2.96 1.74 -11.34
CA PRO A 27 -3.08 2.43 -10.04
C PRO A 27 -4.23 1.91 -9.14
N ALA A 28 -5.35 1.47 -9.74
CA ALA A 28 -6.48 0.90 -9.00
C ALA A 28 -6.15 -0.41 -8.26
N SER A 29 -5.18 -1.20 -8.77
CA SER A 29 -4.74 -2.42 -8.09
C SER A 29 -4.05 -2.12 -6.75
N TYR A 30 -3.31 -1.02 -6.67
CA TYR A 30 -2.64 -0.60 -5.44
C TYR A 30 -3.66 -0.21 -4.36
N ILE A 31 -4.75 0.46 -4.73
CA ILE A 31 -5.88 0.74 -3.83
C ILE A 31 -6.51 -0.56 -3.32
N SER A 32 -6.78 -1.50 -4.23
CA SER A 32 -7.35 -2.81 -3.88
C SER A 32 -6.45 -3.60 -2.93
N TYR A 33 -5.14 -3.55 -3.12
CA TYR A 33 -4.16 -4.17 -2.24
C TYR A 33 -4.20 -3.57 -0.84
N LEU A 34 -4.13 -2.25 -0.71
CA LEU A 34 -4.18 -1.61 0.61
C LEU A 34 -5.54 -1.81 1.31
N ASN A 35 -6.65 -1.83 0.57
CA ASN A 35 -7.96 -2.18 1.12
C ASN A 35 -8.01 -3.64 1.60
N SER A 36 -7.33 -4.54 0.90
CA SER A 36 -7.21 -5.95 1.32
C SER A 36 -6.37 -6.07 2.59
N VAL A 37 -5.27 -5.33 2.68
CA VAL A 37 -4.46 -5.25 3.91
C VAL A 37 -5.31 -4.73 5.06
N ALA A 38 -6.04 -3.63 4.86
CA ALA A 38 -6.92 -3.05 5.88
C ALA A 38 -7.91 -4.09 6.46
N LYS A 39 -8.52 -4.89 5.58
CA LYS A 39 -9.42 -5.99 6.00
C LYS A 39 -8.68 -7.10 6.77
N LEU A 40 -7.45 -7.43 6.40
CA LEU A 40 -6.67 -8.49 7.04
C LEU A 40 -6.15 -8.12 8.45
N ILE A 41 -5.96 -6.82 8.70
CA ILE A 41 -5.55 -6.27 10.00
C ILE A 41 -6.73 -5.71 10.81
N ASP A 42 -7.95 -5.84 10.30
CA ASP A 42 -9.18 -5.29 10.89
C ASP A 42 -9.05 -3.81 11.29
N SER A 43 -8.45 -3.02 10.40
CA SER A 43 -8.16 -1.62 10.64
C SER A 43 -7.92 -0.87 9.35
N ASP A 44 -8.24 0.42 9.35
CA ASP A 44 -7.88 1.31 8.26
C ASP A 44 -6.37 1.51 8.13
N ILE A 45 -5.92 1.78 6.90
CA ILE A 45 -4.57 2.25 6.60
C ILE A 45 -4.58 3.77 6.66
N THR A 46 -3.82 4.32 7.60
CA THR A 46 -3.72 5.76 7.87
C THR A 46 -2.25 6.18 7.93
N PRO A 47 -1.93 7.48 7.76
CA PRO A 47 -0.56 7.97 7.92
C PRO A 47 0.07 7.60 9.27
N ALA A 48 -0.73 7.58 10.34
CA ALA A 48 -0.26 7.21 11.67
C ALA A 48 0.10 5.72 11.81
N LYS A 49 -0.54 4.83 11.03
CA LYS A 49 -0.31 3.38 11.07
C LYS A 49 0.70 2.88 10.04
N LEU A 50 0.93 3.64 8.98
CA LEU A 50 1.79 3.25 7.88
C LEU A 50 2.63 4.44 7.42
N ARG A 51 3.67 4.76 8.20
CA ARG A 51 4.55 5.91 7.98
C ARG A 51 5.97 5.51 7.61
N THR A 52 6.39 4.30 7.98
CA THR A 52 7.79 3.87 7.88
C THR A 52 7.90 2.47 7.28
N GLU A 53 9.09 2.11 6.80
CA GLU A 53 9.38 0.73 6.36
C GLU A 53 9.24 -0.29 7.50
N ILE A 54 9.44 0.14 8.75
CA ILE A 54 9.23 -0.70 9.94
C ILE A 54 7.74 -1.07 10.05
N ASP A 55 6.83 -0.12 9.80
CA ASP A 55 5.38 -0.37 9.81
C ASP A 55 4.99 -1.35 8.69
N VAL A 56 5.57 -1.19 7.49
CA VAL A 56 5.40 -2.13 6.36
C VAL A 56 5.79 -3.54 6.79
N CYS A 57 6.96 -3.71 7.41
CA CYS A 57 7.45 -4.99 7.89
C CYS A 57 6.55 -5.60 8.98
N ASN A 58 6.09 -4.78 9.92
CA ASN A 58 5.25 -5.22 11.03
C ASN A 58 3.87 -5.69 10.53
N ILE A 59 3.25 -4.95 9.61
CA ILE A 59 1.99 -5.34 8.98
C ILE A 59 2.18 -6.60 8.12
N ALA A 60 3.24 -6.67 7.31
CA ALA A 60 3.52 -7.86 6.49
C ALA A 60 3.69 -9.12 7.35
N ARG A 61 4.36 -8.99 8.51
CA ARG A 61 4.49 -10.08 9.48
C ARG A 61 3.16 -10.48 10.09
N SER A 62 2.30 -9.53 10.46
CA SER A 62 1.00 -9.81 11.08
C SER A 62 -0.01 -10.48 10.14
N ILE A 63 0.15 -10.32 8.82
CA ILE A 63 -0.68 -10.95 7.80
C ILE A 63 0.00 -12.16 7.13
N SER A 64 1.19 -12.55 7.59
CA SER A 64 1.89 -13.74 7.10
C SER A 64 1.03 -14.98 7.30
N GLY A 65 1.03 -15.89 6.32
CA GLY A 65 0.19 -17.09 6.32
C GLY A 65 -1.29 -16.85 5.97
N LYS A 66 -1.80 -15.61 6.02
CA LYS A 66 -3.20 -15.31 5.61
C LYS A 66 -3.39 -15.22 4.10
N ARG A 67 -2.28 -15.06 3.35
CA ARG A 67 -2.23 -14.97 1.88
C ARG A 67 -0.94 -15.62 1.37
N LYS A 68 -0.93 -15.93 0.07
CA LYS A 68 0.27 -16.40 -0.64
C LYS A 68 1.38 -15.35 -0.52
N GLU A 69 2.63 -15.79 -0.40
CA GLU A 69 3.78 -14.88 -0.26
C GLU A 69 3.88 -13.87 -1.40
N ARG A 70 3.60 -14.29 -2.64
CA ARG A 70 3.57 -13.38 -3.80
C ARG A 70 2.55 -12.25 -3.60
N THR A 71 1.38 -12.56 -3.05
CA THR A 71 0.36 -11.55 -2.74
C THR A 71 0.83 -10.61 -1.64
N ILE A 72 1.50 -11.13 -0.61
CA ILE A 72 2.09 -10.29 0.45
C ILE A 72 3.15 -9.35 -0.13
N ARG A 73 4.00 -9.81 -1.06
CA ARG A 73 4.97 -8.95 -1.75
C ARG A 73 4.29 -7.80 -2.50
N ASN A 74 3.19 -8.06 -3.20
CA ASN A 74 2.40 -7.02 -3.86
C ASN A 74 1.81 -6.02 -2.85
N TYR A 75 1.34 -6.51 -1.70
CA TYR A 75 0.86 -5.65 -0.62
C TYR A 75 1.98 -4.76 -0.07
N CYS A 76 3.18 -5.30 0.16
CA CYS A 76 4.33 -4.52 0.59
C CYS A 76 4.69 -3.43 -0.43
N SER A 77 4.64 -3.73 -1.72
CA SER A 77 4.87 -2.70 -2.76
C SER A 77 3.87 -1.56 -2.62
N ALA A 78 2.57 -1.87 -2.48
CA ALA A 78 1.55 -0.85 -2.32
C ALA A 78 1.70 -0.05 -1.01
N MET A 79 2.04 -0.72 0.08
CA MET A 79 2.29 -0.07 1.37
C MET A 79 3.48 0.89 1.32
N ARG A 80 4.56 0.54 0.62
CA ARG A 80 5.72 1.43 0.44
C ARG A 80 5.40 2.65 -0.40
N GLN A 81 4.58 2.49 -1.44
CA GLN A 81 4.10 3.65 -2.20
C GLN A 81 3.26 4.57 -1.31
N TYR A 82 2.47 4.02 -0.40
CA TYR A 82 1.69 4.80 0.56
C TYR A 82 2.60 5.56 1.52
N VAL A 83 3.62 4.90 2.08
CA VAL A 83 4.65 5.53 2.93
C VAL A 83 5.32 6.69 2.20
N ALA A 84 5.74 6.48 0.95
CA ALA A 84 6.36 7.55 0.15
C ALA A 84 5.41 8.74 -0.09
N MET A 85 4.11 8.48 -0.23
CA MET A 85 3.10 9.54 -0.34
C MET A 85 2.94 10.31 0.97
N VAL A 86 2.89 9.61 2.11
CA VAL A 86 2.84 10.22 3.45
C VAL A 86 4.04 11.13 3.68
N GLU A 87 5.25 10.64 3.38
CA GLU A 87 6.49 11.39 3.51
C GLU A 87 6.51 12.64 2.61
N ALA A 88 6.19 12.48 1.33
CA ALA A 88 6.20 13.59 0.36
C ALA A 88 5.18 14.69 0.64
N ASN A 89 4.11 14.39 1.38
CA ASN A 89 3.03 15.34 1.68
C ASN A 89 3.01 15.81 3.15
N GLY A 90 3.98 15.37 3.97
CA GLY A 90 4.06 15.77 5.39
C GLY A 90 2.84 15.33 6.22
N LEU A 91 2.28 14.15 5.92
CA LEU A 91 1.11 13.57 6.60
C LEU A 91 1.46 12.80 7.89
#